data_AF-A0A183B7I4-F1
#
_entry.id   AF-A0A183B7I4-F1
#
_cell.length_a   1.000
_cell.length_b   1.000
_cell.length_c   1.000
_cell.angle_alpha   90.00
_cell.angle_beta   90.00
_cell.angle_gamma   90.00
#
_symmetry.space_group_name_H-M   'P 1'
#
loop_
_entity.id
_entity.type
_entity.pdbx_description
1 polymer ?
#
loop_
_entity_poly.entity_id
_entity_poly.type
_entity_poly.pdbx_seq_one_letter_code
_entity_poly.pdbx_strand_id
1 'polypeptide(L)'
;MLHQVLELRHTHRRPTIAVFLYLKGPFDSVDREALMGSLLQKRIPRESAPECLRDRLFSQASDVWSWGVTCWEIWTWGAAPWSGLDAAKLLSVLDSGRRLAWPRLTCPRRLYQIMLACWRAEPGRRPSFTYLADRLDQIRPFEVVAMQTLDEADRLGLEAGDVIVVSDGRPQNFWWRGQNRRTGEVGSFPRGIVQRDSKLSCEFPHGGSLFTASNFLPVCITIPLGFAHPSTGYEFQR
;
A
#
# COMPACT_ATOMS: atom_id res chain seq x y z
N MET A 1 -3.94 -8.79 3.65
CA MET A 1 -3.92 -8.48 2.20
C MET A 1 -2.50 -8.32 1.67
N LEU A 2 -1.79 -7.20 1.90
CA LEU A 2 -0.42 -6.98 1.38
C LEU A 2 0.60 -8.03 1.84
N HIS A 3 0.63 -8.38 3.13
CA HIS A 3 1.53 -9.41 3.67
C HIS A 3 1.30 -10.79 3.02
N GLN A 4 0.05 -11.24 2.89
CA GLN A 4 -0.27 -12.53 2.25
C GLN A 4 0.03 -12.54 0.75
N VAL A 5 -0.20 -11.41 0.07
CA VAL A 5 0.19 -11.25 -1.34
C VAL A 5 1.71 -11.34 -1.48
N LEU A 6 2.49 -10.84 -0.52
CA LEU A 6 3.95 -10.96 -0.51
C LEU A 6 4.44 -12.36 -0.13
N GLU A 7 3.83 -13.01 0.87
CA GLU A 7 4.16 -14.37 1.32
C GLU A 7 3.93 -15.42 0.23
N LEU A 8 2.77 -15.37 -0.44
CA LEU A 8 2.48 -16.23 -1.59
C LEU A 8 3.48 -16.01 -2.73
N ARG A 9 4.01 -14.79 -2.90
CA ARG A 9 5.02 -14.46 -3.92
C ARG A 9 6.42 -14.92 -3.54
N HIS A 10 6.81 -14.76 -2.28
CA HIS A 10 8.10 -15.21 -1.77
C HIS A 10 8.23 -16.73 -1.87
N THR A 11 7.18 -17.44 -1.49
CA THR A 11 7.10 -18.91 -1.52
C THR A 11 7.22 -19.47 -2.95
N HIS A 12 6.73 -18.74 -3.97
CA HIS A 12 6.67 -19.27 -5.34
C HIS A 12 7.71 -18.73 -6.33
N ARG A 13 8.63 -17.82 -5.96
CA ARG A 13 9.67 -17.25 -6.86
C ARG A 13 9.15 -16.88 -8.28
N ARG A 14 7.90 -16.43 -8.42
CA ARG A 14 7.29 -16.15 -9.74
C ARG A 14 7.56 -14.72 -10.19
N PRO A 15 7.91 -14.52 -11.48
CA PRO A 15 8.21 -13.20 -12.00
C PRO A 15 6.91 -12.41 -12.13
N THR A 16 7.07 -11.08 -12.11
CA THR A 16 6.18 -10.14 -12.77
C THR A 16 4.82 -9.94 -12.12
N ILE A 17 4.75 -8.91 -11.28
CA ILE A 17 3.50 -8.19 -11.05
C ILE A 17 2.87 -7.64 -12.36
N ALA A 18 3.61 -7.61 -13.47
CA ALA A 18 3.07 -7.41 -14.82
C ALA A 18 2.10 -8.52 -15.29
N VAL A 19 2.16 -9.73 -14.71
CA VAL A 19 1.23 -10.84 -15.02
C VAL A 19 -0.08 -10.69 -14.26
N PHE A 20 -0.07 -10.07 -13.07
CA PHE A 20 -1.22 -10.07 -12.17
C PHE A 20 -2.36 -9.13 -12.58
N LEU A 21 -2.10 -8.10 -13.41
CA LEU A 21 -3.12 -7.12 -13.79
C LEU A 21 -3.62 -7.23 -15.23
N TYR A 22 -2.96 -7.99 -16.12
CA TYR A 22 -3.37 -8.06 -17.53
C TYR A 22 -3.74 -9.44 -18.06
N LEU A 23 -3.59 -10.50 -17.27
CA LEU A 23 -3.94 -11.85 -17.71
C LEU A 23 -4.89 -12.51 -16.70
N LYS A 24 -6.19 -12.29 -16.89
CA LYS A 24 -7.23 -13.18 -16.36
C LYS A 24 -7.04 -14.56 -17.01
N GLY A 25 -6.28 -15.44 -16.38
CA GLY A 25 -6.07 -16.83 -16.77
C GLY A 25 -5.31 -17.62 -15.70
N PRO A 26 -5.39 -18.96 -15.67
CA PRO A 26 -4.68 -19.78 -14.68
C PRO A 26 -3.19 -19.87 -15.04
N PHE A 27 -2.33 -19.16 -14.29
CA PHE A 27 -0.88 -19.06 -14.53
C PHE A 27 -0.08 -20.07 -13.73
N ASP A 28 -0.26 -21.38 -13.98
CA ASP A 28 0.54 -22.41 -13.30
C ASP A 28 1.69 -23.01 -14.13
N SER A 29 2.01 -22.50 -15.33
CA SER A 29 3.08 -23.12 -16.14
C SER A 29 3.72 -22.26 -17.24
N VAL A 30 3.82 -20.93 -17.08
CA VAL A 30 4.40 -20.12 -18.16
C VAL A 30 5.93 -20.09 -18.11
N ASP A 31 6.53 -20.62 -19.18
CA ASP A 31 7.95 -20.55 -19.46
C ASP A 31 8.42 -19.09 -19.59
N ARG A 32 9.55 -18.78 -18.93
CA ARG A 32 10.15 -17.42 -18.91
C ARG A 32 10.46 -16.94 -20.32
N GLU A 33 10.90 -17.83 -21.21
CA GLU A 33 11.18 -17.47 -22.60
C GLU A 33 9.91 -17.15 -23.40
N ALA A 34 8.82 -17.90 -23.19
CA ALA A 34 7.53 -17.63 -23.84
C ALA A 34 6.88 -16.33 -23.32
N LEU A 35 6.99 -16.05 -22.02
CA LEU A 35 6.56 -14.78 -21.43
C LEU A 35 7.37 -13.61 -21.98
N MET A 36 8.70 -13.75 -22.04
CA MET A 36 9.58 -12.75 -22.63
C MET A 36 9.26 -12.55 -24.11
N GLY A 37 9.07 -13.61 -24.89
CA GLY A 37 8.66 -13.52 -26.30
C GLY A 37 7.35 -12.75 -26.50
N SER A 38 6.35 -13.01 -25.65
CA SER A 38 5.06 -12.29 -25.69
C SER A 38 5.18 -10.81 -25.27
N LEU A 39 5.99 -10.52 -24.24
CA LEU A 39 6.28 -9.15 -23.77
C LEU A 39 7.20 -8.38 -24.72
N LEU A 40 8.01 -9.06 -25.52
CA LEU A 40 8.82 -8.43 -26.57
C LEU A 40 7.92 -7.89 -27.70
N GLN A 41 6.83 -8.60 -27.99
CA GLN A 41 5.88 -8.29 -29.05
C GLN A 41 4.75 -7.31 -28.61
N LYS A 42 4.54 -7.13 -27.30
CA LYS A 42 3.56 -6.20 -26.71
C LYS A 42 4.23 -4.99 -26.07
N ARG A 43 3.50 -3.88 -25.96
CA ARG A 43 3.97 -2.65 -25.31
C ARG A 43 4.15 -2.88 -23.81
N ILE A 44 5.31 -2.51 -23.26
CA ILE A 44 5.60 -2.63 -21.83
C ILE A 44 4.67 -1.70 -21.03
N PRO A 45 4.02 -2.19 -19.95
CA PRO A 45 3.13 -1.38 -19.11
C PRO A 45 3.87 -0.21 -18.43
N ARG A 46 3.18 0.91 -18.18
CA ARG A 46 3.77 2.13 -17.56
C ARG A 46 4.16 1.93 -16.10
N GLU A 47 3.59 0.90 -15.49
CA GLU A 47 3.80 0.45 -14.13
C GLU A 47 5.17 -0.23 -13.97
N SER A 48 5.87 -0.47 -15.09
CA SER A 48 7.18 -1.13 -15.13
C SER A 48 8.31 -0.19 -14.68
N ALA A 49 9.39 -0.79 -14.20
CA ALA A 49 10.59 -0.05 -13.79
C ALA A 49 11.30 0.62 -14.98
N PRO A 50 12.09 1.68 -14.76
CA PRO A 50 12.81 2.38 -15.84
C PRO A 50 13.68 1.46 -16.71
N GLU A 51 14.38 0.50 -16.10
CA GLU A 51 15.23 -0.47 -16.82
C GLU A 51 14.41 -1.45 -17.67
N CYS A 52 13.16 -1.76 -17.28
CA CYS A 52 12.26 -2.55 -18.11
C CYS A 52 11.81 -1.74 -19.33
N LEU A 53 11.44 -0.47 -19.11
CA LEU A 53 10.96 0.41 -20.17
C LEU A 53 12.03 0.73 -21.21
N ARG A 54 13.29 0.89 -20.77
CA ARG A 54 14.43 1.26 -21.62
C ARG A 54 15.09 0.05 -22.27
N ASP A 55 15.50 -0.91 -21.46
CA ASP A 55 16.44 -1.97 -21.85
C ASP A 55 15.78 -3.35 -21.85
N ARG A 56 14.49 -3.43 -21.51
CA ARG A 56 13.74 -4.68 -21.35
C ARG A 56 14.40 -5.66 -20.37
N LEU A 57 15.03 -5.11 -19.33
CA LEU A 57 15.66 -5.88 -18.26
C LEU A 57 14.64 -6.15 -17.15
N PHE A 58 14.42 -7.43 -16.84
CA PHE A 58 13.46 -7.86 -15.83
C PHE A 58 14.15 -8.62 -14.71
N SER A 59 13.83 -8.25 -13.47
CA SER A 59 14.44 -8.79 -12.26
C SER A 59 13.48 -8.73 -11.06
N GLN A 60 13.86 -9.30 -9.92
CA GLN A 60 13.10 -9.08 -8.69
C GLN A 60 13.04 -7.60 -8.29
N ALA A 61 14.08 -6.81 -8.60
CA ALA A 61 14.11 -5.39 -8.31
C ALA A 61 13.11 -4.60 -9.17
N SER A 62 12.86 -5.02 -10.42
CA SER A 62 11.80 -4.43 -11.24
C SER A 62 10.41 -4.80 -10.72
N ASP A 63 10.24 -6.00 -10.18
CA ASP A 63 8.98 -6.41 -9.55
C ASP A 63 8.67 -5.60 -8.29
N VAL A 64 9.71 -5.27 -7.50
CA VAL A 64 9.59 -4.39 -6.33
C VAL A 64 9.10 -2.99 -6.73
N TRP A 65 9.63 -2.43 -7.82
CA TRP A 65 9.17 -1.14 -8.36
C TRP A 65 7.68 -1.17 -8.66
N SER A 66 7.26 -2.14 -9.46
CA SER A 66 5.89 -2.26 -9.90
C SER A 66 4.95 -2.59 -8.73
N TRP A 67 5.41 -3.32 -7.70
CA TRP A 67 4.68 -3.46 -6.44
C TRP A 67 4.43 -2.11 -5.75
N GLY A 68 5.41 -1.21 -5.75
CA GLY A 68 5.22 0.15 -5.25
C GLY A 68 4.13 0.90 -6.01
N VAL A 69 4.10 0.78 -7.34
CA VAL A 69 3.06 1.38 -8.21
C VAL A 69 1.69 0.81 -7.88
N THR A 70 1.56 -0.52 -7.77
CA THR A 70 0.30 -1.16 -7.38
C THR A 70 -0.19 -0.74 -6.01
N CYS A 71 0.71 -0.57 -5.03
CA CYS A 71 0.32 -0.02 -3.75
C CYS A 71 -0.24 1.39 -3.91
N TRP A 72 0.42 2.25 -4.69
CA TRP A 72 -0.10 3.59 -4.95
C TRP A 72 -1.50 3.55 -5.55
N GLU A 73 -1.73 2.71 -6.59
CA GLU A 73 -3.05 2.53 -7.22
C GLU A 73 -4.13 2.11 -6.22
N ILE A 74 -3.83 1.17 -5.32
CA ILE A 74 -4.76 0.73 -4.26
C ILE A 74 -5.19 1.93 -3.39
N TRP A 75 -4.23 2.78 -2.99
CA TRP A 75 -4.51 3.91 -2.10
C TRP A 75 -5.07 5.14 -2.82
N THR A 76 -5.03 5.16 -4.15
CA THR A 76 -5.70 6.17 -4.99
C THR A 76 -6.96 5.66 -5.66
N TRP A 77 -7.52 4.53 -5.17
CA TRP A 77 -8.76 3.94 -5.68
C TRP A 77 -8.72 3.62 -7.19
N GLY A 78 -7.57 3.15 -7.67
CA GLY A 78 -7.38 2.76 -9.07
C GLY A 78 -7.05 3.92 -10.01
N ALA A 79 -6.62 5.08 -9.49
CA ALA A 79 -6.10 6.14 -10.35
C ALA A 79 -4.96 5.64 -11.25
N ALA A 80 -4.91 6.13 -12.49
CA ALA A 80 -3.89 5.72 -13.45
C ALA A 80 -2.53 6.34 -13.12
N PRO A 81 -1.44 5.55 -12.96
CA PRO A 81 -0.13 6.08 -12.66
C PRO A 81 0.44 6.84 -13.87
N TRP A 82 1.04 8.01 -13.61
CA TRP A 82 1.64 8.89 -14.63
C TRP A 82 0.73 9.14 -15.85
N SER A 83 -0.55 9.40 -15.59
CA SER A 83 -1.57 9.66 -16.62
C SER A 83 -1.13 10.77 -17.59
N GLY A 84 -1.40 10.58 -18.89
CA GLY A 84 -1.11 11.59 -19.93
C GLY A 84 0.34 11.57 -20.46
N LEU A 85 1.22 10.72 -19.92
CA LEU A 85 2.59 10.58 -20.43
C LEU A 85 2.72 9.41 -21.43
N ASP A 86 3.49 9.64 -22.50
CA ASP A 86 4.04 8.57 -23.33
C ASP A 86 5.29 7.96 -22.66
N ALA A 87 5.81 6.86 -23.22
CA ALA A 87 6.92 6.13 -22.60
C ALA A 87 8.22 6.95 -22.52
N ALA A 88 8.51 7.77 -23.54
CA ALA A 88 9.72 8.58 -23.59
C ALA A 88 9.69 9.71 -22.54
N LYS A 89 8.55 10.40 -22.43
CA LYS A 89 8.33 11.43 -21.40
C LYS A 89 8.32 10.82 -20.00
N LEU A 90 7.73 9.63 -19.83
CA LEU A 90 7.76 8.92 -18.55
C LEU A 90 9.21 8.65 -18.12
N LEU A 91 10.06 8.11 -19.00
CA LEU A 91 11.47 7.88 -18.69
C LEU A 91 12.18 9.18 -18.28
N SER A 92 11.98 10.27 -19.04
CA SER A 92 12.55 11.59 -18.69
C SER A 92 12.11 12.08 -17.29
N VAL A 93 10.83 11.93 -16.96
CA VAL A 93 10.29 12.26 -15.63
C VAL A 93 10.93 11.39 -14.55
N LEU A 94 11.07 10.08 -14.77
CA LEU A 94 11.65 9.16 -13.79
C LEU A 94 13.16 9.40 -13.59
N ASP A 95 13.88 9.74 -14.66
CA ASP A 95 15.31 10.08 -14.64
C ASP A 95 15.56 11.39 -13.87
N SER A 96 14.64 12.34 -13.95
CA SER A 96 14.69 13.57 -13.13
C SER A 96 14.40 13.35 -11.63
N GLY A 97 14.14 12.11 -11.22
CA GLY A 97 13.87 11.74 -9.82
C GLY A 97 12.42 11.95 -9.39
N ARG A 98 11.54 12.42 -10.28
CA ARG A 98 10.11 12.59 -9.96
C ARG A 98 9.43 11.23 -9.80
N ARG A 99 8.48 11.15 -8.87
CA ARG A 99 7.70 9.95 -8.54
C ARG A 99 6.22 10.29 -8.40
N LEU A 100 5.37 9.27 -8.29
CA LEU A 100 3.94 9.44 -8.02
C LEU A 100 3.73 10.20 -6.70
N ALA A 101 2.76 11.11 -6.66
CA ALA A 101 2.52 11.94 -5.48
C ALA A 101 1.93 11.11 -4.32
N TRP A 102 2.19 11.53 -3.07
CA TRP A 102 1.61 10.89 -1.89
C TRP A 102 0.12 11.20 -1.76
N PRO A 103 -0.78 10.20 -1.78
CA PRO A 103 -2.19 10.43 -1.44
C PRO A 103 -2.35 10.58 0.08
N ARG A 104 -2.19 11.81 0.58
CA ARG A 104 -2.12 12.15 2.01
C ARG A 104 -3.37 11.80 2.83
N LEU A 105 -4.53 11.76 2.18
CA LEU A 105 -5.82 11.53 2.84
C LEU A 105 -6.05 10.04 3.12
N THR A 106 -5.61 9.17 2.23
CA THR A 106 -5.89 7.73 2.29
C THR A 106 -4.67 6.95 2.74
N CYS A 107 -3.46 7.26 2.22
CA CYS A 107 -2.28 6.45 2.45
C CYS A 107 -1.48 6.87 3.70
N PRO A 108 -1.19 5.95 4.63
CA PRO A 108 -0.28 6.21 5.74
C PRO A 108 1.11 6.64 5.26
N ARG A 109 1.68 7.68 5.88
CA ARG A 109 3.00 8.24 5.50
C ARG A 109 4.10 7.18 5.42
N ARG A 110 4.11 6.24 6.37
CA ARG A 110 5.12 5.17 6.42
C ARG A 110 5.02 4.23 5.24
N LEU A 111 3.80 3.90 4.82
CA LEU A 111 3.62 3.05 3.66
C LEU A 111 4.10 3.77 2.39
N TYR A 112 3.82 5.06 2.25
CA TYR A 112 4.36 5.85 1.15
C TYR A 112 5.89 5.95 1.17
N GLN A 113 6.53 6.03 2.34
CA GLN A 113 8.00 5.96 2.44
C GLN A 113 8.54 4.61 1.95
N ILE A 114 7.83 3.51 2.18
CA ILE A 114 8.17 2.20 1.63
C ILE A 114 8.02 2.22 0.10
N MET A 115 6.93 2.78 -0.44
CA MET A 115 6.74 2.93 -1.89
C MET A 115 7.90 3.72 -2.53
N LEU A 116 8.32 4.83 -1.91
CA LEU A 116 9.48 5.60 -2.37
C LEU A 116 10.78 4.78 -2.38
N ALA A 117 10.97 3.90 -1.40
CA ALA A 117 12.13 3.00 -1.37
C ALA A 117 12.09 1.98 -2.52
N CYS A 118 10.90 1.50 -2.88
CA CYS A 118 10.69 0.64 -4.05
C CYS A 118 10.99 1.36 -5.37
N TRP A 119 10.78 2.68 -5.43
CA TRP A 119 11.02 3.49 -6.62
C TRP A 119 12.42 4.14 -6.68
N ARG A 120 13.42 3.55 -6.02
CA ARG A 120 14.81 3.97 -6.19
C ARG A 120 15.26 3.72 -7.63
N ALA A 121 15.99 4.69 -8.20
CA ALA A 121 16.48 4.61 -9.57
C ALA A 121 17.36 3.36 -9.77
N GLU A 122 18.39 3.23 -8.94
CA GLU A 122 19.29 2.07 -8.90
C GLU A 122 18.54 0.80 -8.43
N PRO A 123 18.42 -0.25 -9.28
CA PRO A 123 17.73 -1.49 -8.91
C PRO A 123 18.32 -2.14 -7.65
N GLY A 124 19.64 -2.15 -7.49
CA GLY A 124 20.31 -2.73 -6.33
C GLY A 124 20.05 -2.02 -5.00
N ARG A 125 19.49 -0.80 -5.02
CA ARG A 125 19.13 -0.06 -3.81
C ARG A 125 17.68 -0.25 -3.38
N ARG A 126 16.87 -0.94 -4.18
CA ARG A 126 15.47 -1.26 -3.86
C ARG A 126 15.42 -2.35 -2.78
N PRO A 127 14.44 -2.32 -1.86
CA PRO A 127 14.32 -3.34 -0.82
C PRO A 127 13.98 -4.72 -1.41
N SER A 128 14.34 -5.79 -0.69
CA SER A 128 13.86 -7.13 -1.02
C SER A 128 12.40 -7.32 -0.57
N PHE A 129 11.68 -8.27 -1.17
CA PHE A 129 10.32 -8.60 -0.73
C PHE A 129 10.25 -9.10 0.71
N THR A 130 11.27 -9.81 1.20
CA THR A 130 11.37 -10.23 2.60
C THR A 130 11.40 -9.00 3.52
N TYR A 131 12.26 -8.02 3.22
CA TYR A 131 12.29 -6.77 3.99
C TYR A 131 10.97 -6.01 3.90
N LEU A 132 10.31 -6.01 2.73
CA LEU A 132 9.00 -5.38 2.57
C LEU A 132 7.94 -6.05 3.45
N ALA A 133 7.88 -7.38 3.50
CA ALA A 133 6.94 -8.12 4.34
C ALA A 133 7.12 -7.76 5.82
N ASP A 134 8.36 -7.83 6.33
CA ASP A 134 8.69 -7.47 7.72
C ASP A 134 8.28 -6.04 8.05
N ARG A 135 8.54 -5.10 7.13
CA ARG A 135 8.21 -3.69 7.32
C ARG A 135 6.71 -3.42 7.31
N LEU A 136 5.96 -4.12 6.45
CA LEU A 136 4.52 -3.97 6.36
C LEU A 136 3.83 -4.46 7.63
N ASP A 137 4.35 -5.52 8.24
CA ASP A 137 3.85 -6.03 9.50
C ASP A 137 4.07 -5.05 10.66
N GLN A 138 5.19 -4.33 10.67
CA GLN A 138 5.47 -3.27 11.65
C GLN A 138 4.58 -2.03 11.52
N ILE A 139 3.94 -1.82 10.36
CA ILE A 139 3.06 -0.66 10.12
C ILE A 139 1.60 -1.06 9.95
N ARG A 140 1.26 -2.32 10.26
CA ARG A 140 -0.10 -2.81 10.25
C ARG A 140 -0.95 -1.99 11.23
N PRO A 141 -2.13 -1.50 10.80
CA PRO A 141 -3.06 -0.87 11.73
C PRO A 141 -3.43 -1.84 12.85
N PHE A 142 -3.59 -1.33 14.06
CA PHE A 142 -4.04 -2.09 15.22
C PHE A 142 -5.14 -1.33 15.92
N GLU A 143 -5.94 -2.04 16.71
CA GLU A 143 -7.08 -1.44 17.40
C GLU A 143 -6.73 -1.13 18.85
N VAL A 144 -7.29 -0.03 19.33
CA VAL A 144 -7.25 0.39 20.73
C VAL A 144 -8.63 0.87 21.13
N VAL A 145 -8.90 0.84 22.43
CA VAL A 145 -10.15 1.32 23.00
C VAL A 145 -9.87 2.64 23.72
N ALA A 146 -10.70 3.65 23.47
CA ALA A 146 -10.71 4.90 24.22
C ALA A 146 -11.14 4.63 25.66
N MET A 147 -10.30 5.00 26.62
CA MET A 147 -10.59 4.88 28.05
C MET A 147 -11.22 6.16 28.61
N GLN A 148 -11.10 7.27 27.88
CA GLN A 148 -11.59 8.58 28.27
C GLN A 148 -12.20 9.28 27.05
N THR A 149 -13.14 10.18 27.31
CA THR A 149 -13.73 11.06 26.31
C THR A 149 -12.77 12.18 25.95
N LEU A 150 -12.67 12.52 24.67
CA LEU A 150 -11.90 13.64 24.14
C LEU A 150 -12.78 14.47 23.22
N ASP A 151 -12.96 15.74 23.55
CA ASP A 151 -13.75 16.70 22.78
C ASP A 151 -12.96 18.02 22.65
N GLU A 152 -11.83 17.93 21.96
CA GLU A 152 -10.97 19.08 21.66
C GLU A 152 -11.08 19.42 20.17
N ALA A 153 -11.13 20.71 19.85
CA ALA A 153 -11.09 21.18 18.46
C ALA A 153 -9.83 20.66 17.73
N ASP A 154 -9.99 20.31 16.45
CA ASP A 154 -8.95 19.73 15.58
C ASP A 154 -8.36 18.38 16.05
N ARG A 155 -8.96 17.74 17.07
CA ARG A 155 -8.62 16.38 17.52
C ARG A 155 -9.66 15.38 17.06
N LEU A 156 -9.32 14.10 17.20
CA LEU A 156 -10.29 13.03 17.00
C LEU A 156 -11.28 13.05 18.16
N GLY A 157 -12.56 13.30 17.88
CA GLY A 157 -13.63 13.17 18.88
C GLY A 157 -13.77 11.72 19.34
N LEU A 158 -13.68 11.50 20.64
CA LEU A 158 -13.72 10.17 21.25
C LEU A 158 -14.67 10.14 22.44
N GLU A 159 -15.42 9.06 22.58
CA GLU A 159 -16.17 8.71 23.78
C GLU A 159 -15.52 7.49 24.44
N ALA A 160 -15.59 7.39 25.78
CA ALA A 160 -15.09 6.21 26.48
C ALA A 160 -15.78 4.93 25.97
N GLY A 161 -14.98 3.94 25.56
CA GLY A 161 -15.44 2.71 24.91
C GLY A 161 -15.31 2.71 23.37
N ASP A 162 -15.01 3.86 22.74
CA ASP A 162 -14.83 3.91 21.29
C ASP A 162 -13.64 3.06 20.84
N VAL A 163 -13.83 2.27 19.77
CA VAL A 163 -12.75 1.51 19.13
C VAL A 163 -12.08 2.36 18.07
N ILE A 164 -10.77 2.48 18.16
CA ILE A 164 -9.95 3.32 17.28
C ILE A 164 -9.00 2.43 16.49
N VAL A 165 -9.05 2.52 15.17
CA VAL A 165 -8.04 1.91 14.28
C VAL A 165 -6.85 2.87 14.22
N VAL A 166 -5.75 2.48 14.87
CA VAL A 166 -4.51 3.28 14.91
C VAL A 166 -3.75 3.11 13.61
N SER A 167 -3.55 4.22 12.89
CA SER A 167 -2.78 4.26 11.63
C SER A 167 -1.35 4.79 11.81
N ASP A 168 -1.09 5.61 12.83
CA ASP A 168 0.26 6.01 13.24
C ASP A 168 0.36 6.14 14.76
N GLY A 169 0.88 5.10 15.42
CA GLY A 169 1.01 5.03 16.89
C GLY A 169 2.36 4.53 17.37
N ARG A 170 3.38 5.41 17.41
CA ARG A 170 4.69 5.05 18.00
C ARG A 170 4.61 5.07 19.52
N PRO A 171 5.16 4.07 20.24
CA PRO A 171 5.23 4.11 21.69
C PRO A 171 5.89 5.38 22.23
N GLN A 172 6.86 5.94 21.49
CA GLN A 172 7.58 7.16 21.86
C GLN A 172 6.78 8.45 21.60
N ASN A 173 5.73 8.40 20.77
CA ASN A 173 4.93 9.58 20.44
C ASN A 173 3.80 9.74 21.45
N PHE A 174 3.63 10.97 21.95
CA PHE A 174 2.47 11.32 22.78
C PHE A 174 1.18 11.35 21.95
N TRP A 175 1.22 11.93 20.74
CA TRP A 175 0.08 12.00 19.83
C TRP A 175 0.11 10.86 18.83
N TRP A 176 -0.99 10.11 18.79
CA TRP A 176 -1.25 9.06 17.81
C TRP A 176 -2.31 9.53 16.83
N ARG A 177 -2.32 8.90 15.64
CA ARG A 177 -3.36 9.13 14.63
C ARG A 177 -4.13 7.85 14.39
N GLY A 178 -5.43 7.98 14.25
CA GLY A 178 -6.30 6.85 13.99
C GLY A 178 -7.66 7.30 13.51
N GLN A 179 -8.52 6.30 13.30
CA GLN A 179 -9.90 6.50 12.92
C GLN A 179 -10.81 5.95 14.00
N ASN A 180 -11.79 6.74 14.42
CA ASN A 180 -12.85 6.25 15.30
C ASN A 180 -13.80 5.37 14.48
N ARG A 181 -13.98 4.09 14.87
CA ARG A 181 -14.87 3.16 14.15
C ARG A 181 -16.34 3.56 14.24
N ARG A 182 -16.75 4.24 15.31
CA ARG A 182 -18.14 4.65 15.52
C ARG A 182 -18.51 5.83 14.61
N THR A 183 -17.69 6.88 14.60
CA THR A 183 -17.97 8.11 13.84
C THR A 183 -17.41 8.08 12.42
N GLY A 184 -16.41 7.24 12.15
CA GLY A 184 -15.66 7.21 10.89
C GLY A 184 -14.65 8.36 10.76
N GLU A 185 -14.57 9.27 11.73
CA GLU A 185 -13.65 10.41 11.69
C GLU A 185 -12.19 9.99 11.86
N VAL A 186 -11.29 10.72 11.22
CA VAL A 186 -9.83 10.49 11.29
C VAL A 186 -9.17 11.70 11.90
N GLY A 187 -8.42 11.49 12.98
CA GLY A 187 -7.81 12.59 13.71
C GLY A 187 -6.68 12.13 14.61
N SER A 188 -6.11 13.09 15.35
CA SER A 188 -5.06 12.83 16.32
C SER A 188 -5.64 12.75 17.72
N PHE A 189 -5.12 11.85 18.55
CA PHE A 189 -5.51 11.66 19.95
C PHE A 189 -4.29 11.32 20.81
N PRO A 190 -4.30 11.61 22.12
CA PRO A 190 -3.18 11.29 22.99
C PRO A 190 -3.12 9.79 23.28
N ARG A 191 -1.93 9.20 23.24
CA ARG A 191 -1.70 7.78 23.54
C ARG A 191 -2.18 7.39 24.94
N GLY A 192 -2.12 8.32 25.90
CA GLY A 192 -2.44 8.06 27.30
C GLY A 192 -3.91 7.76 27.57
N ILE A 193 -4.82 8.12 26.66
CA ILE A 193 -6.27 7.93 26.83
C ILE A 193 -6.79 6.64 26.16
N VAL A 194 -5.90 5.81 25.62
CA VAL A 194 -6.27 4.57 24.95
C VAL A 194 -5.54 3.36 25.56
N GLN A 195 -6.19 2.21 25.50
CA GLN A 195 -5.58 0.93 25.88
C GLN A 195 -5.70 -0.07 24.73
N ARG A 196 -4.68 -0.91 24.54
CA ARG A 196 -4.84 -2.09 23.68
C ARG A 196 -5.83 -3.02 24.37
N ASP A 197 -6.92 -3.33 23.71
CA ASP A 197 -7.85 -4.32 24.24
C ASP A 197 -7.20 -5.70 24.19
N SER A 198 -6.91 -6.25 25.37
CA SER A 198 -6.40 -7.61 25.56
C SER A 198 -7.40 -8.70 25.14
N LYS A 199 -8.67 -8.35 24.88
CA LYS A 199 -9.69 -9.26 24.33
C LYS A 199 -9.81 -9.21 22.81
N LEU A 200 -9.30 -8.16 22.15
CA LEU A 200 -9.19 -8.05 20.68
C LEU A 200 -7.85 -8.59 20.14
N SER A 201 -6.89 -8.91 21.02
CA SER A 201 -5.77 -9.77 20.65
C SER A 201 -6.26 -11.21 20.56
N CYS A 202 -6.73 -11.62 19.38
CA CYS A 202 -6.99 -13.02 19.09
C CYS A 202 -5.69 -13.79 19.38
N GLU A 203 -5.76 -14.72 20.32
CA GLU A 203 -4.83 -15.83 20.44
C GLU A 203 -4.68 -16.45 19.05
N PHE A 204 -3.44 -16.54 18.55
CA PHE A 204 -3.14 -17.42 17.42
C PHE A 204 -2.94 -18.81 18.01
N PRO A 205 -3.87 -19.77 17.81
CA PRO A 205 -3.62 -21.14 18.19
C PRO A 205 -2.51 -21.65 17.28
N HIS A 206 -1.50 -22.25 17.90
CA HIS A 206 -0.48 -22.98 17.18
C HIS A 206 -1.14 -24.16 16.44
N GLY A 207 -1.01 -24.16 15.11
CA GLY A 207 -1.25 -25.33 14.26
C GLY A 207 -2.66 -25.47 13.66
N GLY A 208 -2.71 -25.64 12.33
CA GLY A 208 -3.81 -26.34 11.65
C GLY A 208 -4.88 -25.47 10.98
N SER A 209 -4.69 -25.23 9.67
CA SER A 209 -5.69 -25.12 8.59
C SER A 209 -7.18 -24.90 8.93
N LEU A 210 -7.72 -23.74 8.51
CA LEU A 210 -8.85 -23.61 7.54
C LEU A 210 -9.20 -22.11 7.41
N PHE A 211 -8.71 -21.47 6.35
CA PHE A 211 -9.03 -20.07 6.02
C PHE A 211 -10.40 -20.01 5.33
N THR A 212 -11.44 -19.58 6.04
CA THR A 212 -12.71 -19.21 5.42
C THR A 212 -12.63 -17.79 4.85
N ALA A 213 -13.08 -17.65 3.61
CA ALA A 213 -12.90 -16.49 2.73
C ALA A 213 -13.75 -15.25 3.06
N SER A 214 -14.31 -15.14 4.28
CA SER A 214 -15.35 -14.14 4.57
C SER A 214 -14.89 -12.92 5.38
N ASN A 215 -13.62 -12.83 5.79
CA ASN A 215 -13.09 -11.66 6.52
C ASN A 215 -12.11 -10.81 5.68
N PHE A 216 -12.26 -10.84 4.35
CA PHE A 216 -11.30 -10.29 3.40
C PHE A 216 -11.82 -9.07 2.63
N LEU A 217 -12.18 -8.00 3.35
CA LEU A 217 -12.11 -6.62 2.89
C LEU A 217 -11.47 -5.80 4.00
N PRO A 218 -10.71 -4.75 3.67
CA PRO A 218 -9.63 -4.27 4.50
C PRO A 218 -10.22 -3.65 5.76
N VAL A 219 -9.38 -3.51 6.79
CA VAL A 219 -9.50 -2.37 7.70
C VAL A 219 -9.24 -1.11 6.85
N CYS A 220 -10.17 -0.82 5.95
CA CYS A 220 -10.26 0.40 5.20
C CYS A 220 -10.57 1.43 6.25
N ILE A 221 -9.81 2.50 6.21
CA ILE A 221 -10.25 3.72 6.82
C ILE A 221 -11.56 4.06 6.12
N THR A 222 -12.70 3.80 6.75
CA THR A 222 -14.03 4.05 6.15
C THR A 222 -14.20 5.56 6.09
N ILE A 223 -13.74 6.21 5.02
CA ILE A 223 -14.08 7.62 4.81
C ILE A 223 -15.62 7.67 4.74
N PRO A 224 -16.30 8.46 5.58
CA PRO A 224 -17.76 8.57 5.50
C PRO A 224 -18.16 8.91 4.07
N LEU A 225 -19.19 8.22 3.57
CA LEU A 225 -19.78 8.29 2.22
C LEU A 225 -20.36 9.69 1.84
N GLY A 226 -19.85 10.77 2.43
CA GLY A 226 -20.33 12.15 2.25
C GLY A 226 -19.38 13.07 1.46
N PHE A 227 -18.14 12.69 1.18
CA PHE A 227 -17.25 13.49 0.31
C PHE A 227 -17.33 13.02 -1.14
N ALA A 228 -18.46 13.31 -1.79
CA ALA A 228 -18.42 13.57 -3.21
C ALA A 228 -17.59 14.85 -3.40
N HIS A 229 -16.35 14.74 -3.91
CA HIS A 229 -15.64 15.92 -4.39
C HIS A 229 -15.62 15.93 -5.93
N PRO A 230 -15.82 17.09 -6.57
CA PRO A 230 -16.05 17.19 -7.98
C PRO A 230 -14.77 16.92 -8.76
N SER A 231 -14.95 16.43 -9.97
CA SER A 231 -14.01 16.57 -11.09
C SER A 231 -13.30 17.92 -11.05
N THR A 232 -12.08 17.98 -10.53
CA THR A 232 -11.23 19.17 -10.60
C THR A 232 -9.78 18.73 -10.84
N GLY A 233 -9.20 19.30 -11.87
CA GLY A 233 -7.94 18.88 -12.48
C GLY A 233 -6.74 19.03 -11.56
N TYR A 234 -5.85 18.05 -11.64
CA TYR A 234 -4.48 18.19 -11.16
C TYR A 234 -3.71 19.08 -12.13
N GLU A 235 -3.73 20.40 -11.88
CA GLU A 235 -2.73 21.32 -12.41
C GLU A 235 -1.39 21.07 -11.70
N PHE A 236 -0.39 20.67 -12.50
CA PHE A 236 0.99 20.55 -12.07
C PHE A 236 1.56 21.95 -11.80
N GLN A 237 1.80 22.31 -10.54
CA GLN A 237 2.65 23.46 -10.21
C GLN A 237 4.11 23.16 -10.57
N ARG A 238 4.71 24.13 -11.27
CA ARG A 238 6.09 24.23 -11.73
C ARG A 238 7.05 24.45 -10.57
#